data_AF-H3CLJ3-F1
#
_entry.id   AF-H3CLJ3-F1
#
_cell.length_a   1.000
_cell.length_b   1.000
_cell.length_c   1.000
_cell.angle_alpha   90.00
_cell.angle_beta   90.00
_cell.angle_gamma   90.00
#
_symmetry.space_group_name_H-M   'P 1'
#
loop_
_entity.id
_entity.type
_entity.pdbx_description
1 polymer ?
#
loop_
_entity_poly.entity_id
_entity_poly.type
_entity_poly.pdbx_seq_one_letter_code
_entity_poly.pdbx_strand_id
1 'polypeptide(L)'
;PPASARSAPAAARDAACASLRRGPGPGPGPGHGRGARLLRHRQQQLRRLRAHGRRGGAQRRALRAVPEDAAVHAVKKTRRLKANDRERNRMHHLNDALDALRGVLPAFPDETKLTKIETLRFAHNYIWALSETIRIADLQAARPADPLRLSEAPSPASDSACSWSSRGSPAYCSSGPGSPS
;
A
#
# COMPACT_ATOMS: atom_id res chain seq x y z
N PRO A 1 0.49 25.17 36.14
CA PRO A 1 0.57 26.17 35.05
C PRO A 1 0.05 25.55 33.74
N PRO A 2 -1.17 25.89 33.27
CA PRO A 2 -1.73 25.32 32.06
C PRO A 2 -1.31 26.09 30.79
N ALA A 3 -1.33 25.35 29.68
CA ALA A 3 -0.76 25.65 28.38
C ALA A 3 -1.40 26.85 27.64
N SER A 4 -0.55 27.61 26.96
CA SER A 4 -0.89 28.77 26.13
C SER A 4 -1.70 28.39 24.89
N ALA A 5 -2.81 29.11 24.74
CA ALA A 5 -3.71 29.08 23.59
C ALA A 5 -3.02 29.52 22.30
N ARG A 6 -3.28 28.81 21.20
CA ARG A 6 -2.91 29.20 19.84
C ARG A 6 -3.93 30.20 19.28
N SER A 7 -3.42 31.38 18.94
CA SER A 7 -4.11 32.45 18.23
C SER A 7 -4.29 32.13 16.74
N ALA A 8 -5.50 32.36 16.23
CA ALA A 8 -5.81 32.41 14.80
C ALA A 8 -5.86 33.89 14.35
N PRO A 9 -5.38 34.25 13.14
CA PRO A 9 -5.32 35.64 12.72
C PRO A 9 -6.63 36.17 12.12
N ALA A 10 -6.88 37.43 12.46
CA ALA A 10 -7.96 38.29 12.04
C ALA A 10 -7.86 38.72 10.57
N ALA A 11 -8.98 38.67 9.84
CA ALA A 11 -9.18 39.43 8.60
C ALA A 11 -10.67 39.53 8.25
N ALA A 12 -11.43 40.31 9.03
CA ALA A 12 -12.72 40.85 8.60
C ALA A 12 -12.66 42.35 8.84
N ARG A 13 -12.25 43.11 7.82
CA ARG A 13 -12.22 44.57 7.86
C ARG A 13 -13.52 45.10 7.27
N ASP A 14 -14.15 45.94 8.07
CA ASP A 14 -15.27 46.81 7.78
C ASP A 14 -15.18 47.51 6.42
N ALA A 15 -16.31 47.52 5.71
CA ALA A 15 -16.59 48.47 4.65
C ALA A 15 -18.10 48.77 4.61
N ALA A 16 -18.63 49.28 5.73
CA ALA A 16 -19.97 49.85 5.81
C ALA A 16 -19.88 51.33 6.17
N CYS A 17 -19.54 52.19 5.20
CA CYS A 17 -19.95 53.61 5.21
C CYS A 17 -19.63 54.28 3.86
N ALA A 18 -20.65 54.51 3.03
CA ALA A 18 -20.62 55.55 1.99
C ALA A 18 -22.04 55.80 1.43
N SER A 19 -23.00 56.10 2.30
CA SER A 19 -24.31 56.65 1.89
C SER A 19 -24.22 58.17 1.89
N LEU A 20 -23.64 58.77 0.84
CA LEU A 20 -23.76 60.20 0.60
C LEU A 20 -23.94 60.52 -0.90
N ARG A 21 -25.10 61.12 -1.17
CA ARG A 21 -25.40 62.07 -2.25
C ARG A 21 -25.48 61.51 -3.69
N ARG A 22 -26.66 60.98 -4.04
CA ARG A 22 -27.15 60.99 -5.42
C ARG A 22 -27.78 62.35 -5.71
N GLY A 23 -27.13 63.18 -6.52
CA GLY A 23 -27.78 64.28 -7.23
C GLY A 23 -28.54 63.76 -8.46
N PRO A 24 -29.65 64.39 -8.89
CA PRO A 24 -30.36 63.98 -10.09
C PRO A 24 -29.56 64.38 -11.34
N GLY A 25 -29.12 63.40 -12.13
CA GLY A 25 -28.53 63.61 -13.44
C GLY A 25 -29.58 63.99 -14.50
N PRO A 26 -29.19 64.70 -15.57
CA PRO A 26 -30.11 65.28 -16.54
C PRO A 26 -30.82 64.20 -17.38
N GLY A 27 -32.11 64.42 -17.63
CA GLY A 27 -32.97 63.51 -18.37
C GLY A 27 -32.54 63.30 -19.84
N PRO A 28 -32.85 62.14 -20.43
CA PRO A 28 -32.50 61.86 -21.81
C PRO A 28 -33.50 62.55 -22.77
N GLY A 29 -32.97 63.43 -23.62
CA GLY A 29 -33.72 64.05 -24.73
C GLY A 29 -34.15 63.02 -25.79
N PRO A 30 -35.25 63.27 -26.53
CA PRO A 30 -35.83 62.30 -27.44
C PRO A 30 -35.22 62.38 -28.83
N GLY A 31 -35.09 61.21 -29.45
CA GLY A 31 -34.90 61.05 -30.89
C GLY A 31 -33.47 60.72 -31.27
N HIS A 32 -33.28 59.53 -31.87
CA HIS A 32 -32.51 59.29 -33.09
C HIS A 32 -32.43 57.77 -33.35
N GLY A 33 -33.13 57.33 -34.41
CA GLY A 33 -32.77 56.19 -35.25
C GLY A 33 -32.92 54.78 -34.69
N ARG A 34 -34.01 54.10 -35.03
CA ARG A 34 -34.17 52.63 -34.87
C ARG A 34 -33.02 51.83 -35.52
N GLY A 35 -32.33 52.40 -36.52
CA GLY A 35 -31.13 51.81 -37.14
C GLY A 35 -29.83 51.86 -36.31
N ALA A 36 -29.70 52.81 -35.37
CA ALA A 36 -28.48 52.97 -34.56
C ALA A 36 -28.33 51.87 -33.49
N ARG A 37 -29.44 51.26 -33.04
CA ARG A 37 -29.40 50.12 -32.11
C ARG A 37 -28.88 48.87 -32.79
N LEU A 38 -29.32 48.58 -34.02
CA LEU A 38 -28.91 47.39 -34.77
C LEU A 38 -27.43 47.46 -35.16
N LEU A 39 -26.94 48.63 -35.60
CA LEU A 39 -25.53 48.84 -35.92
C LEU A 39 -24.64 48.70 -34.67
N ARG A 40 -25.06 49.25 -33.52
CA ARG A 40 -24.36 49.06 -32.24
C ARG A 40 -24.33 47.59 -31.82
N HIS A 41 -25.44 46.87 -31.98
CA HIS A 41 -25.53 45.45 -31.64
C HIS A 41 -24.63 44.59 -32.55
N ARG A 42 -24.58 44.89 -33.85
CA ARG A 42 -23.70 44.23 -34.83
C ARG A 42 -22.21 44.53 -34.57
N GLN A 43 -21.86 45.77 -34.23
CA GLN A 43 -20.49 46.13 -33.83
C GLN A 43 -20.06 45.41 -32.54
N GLN A 44 -20.99 45.27 -31.58
CA GLN A 44 -20.74 44.57 -30.32
C GLN A 44 -20.56 43.05 -30.53
N GLN A 45 -21.32 42.44 -31.45
CA GLN A 45 -21.13 41.03 -31.85
C GLN A 45 -19.76 40.80 -32.49
N LEU A 46 -19.32 41.66 -33.42
CA LEU A 46 -18.01 41.55 -34.05
C LEU A 46 -16.85 41.70 -33.03
N ARG A 47 -17.01 42.57 -32.02
CA ARG A 47 -16.04 42.70 -30.91
C ARG A 47 -15.97 41.44 -30.05
N ARG A 48 -17.10 40.77 -29.78
CA ARG A 48 -17.14 39.49 -29.04
C ARG A 48 -16.44 38.37 -29.82
N LEU A 49 -16.69 38.27 -31.13
CA LEU A 49 -16.03 37.27 -31.98
C LEU A 49 -14.51 37.48 -32.04
N ARG A 50 -14.04 38.74 -32.12
CA ARG A 50 -12.59 39.07 -32.06
C ARG A 50 -11.95 38.79 -30.70
N ALA A 51 -12.70 38.91 -29.59
CA ALA A 51 -12.21 38.62 -28.25
C ALA A 51 -11.99 37.13 -27.99
N HIS A 52 -12.77 36.25 -28.64
CA HIS A 52 -12.58 34.80 -28.56
C HIS A 52 -11.30 34.32 -29.24
N GLY A 53 -10.83 34.98 -30.30
CA GLY A 53 -9.59 34.62 -31.01
C GLY A 53 -8.28 34.97 -30.27
N ARG A 54 -8.29 35.94 -29.35
CA ARG A 54 -7.08 36.36 -28.60
C ARG A 54 -6.79 35.52 -27.35
N ARG A 55 -7.81 34.88 -26.77
CA ARG A 55 -7.63 34.04 -25.55
C ARG A 55 -6.88 32.73 -25.81
N GLY A 56 -7.06 32.12 -26.99
CA GLY A 56 -6.38 30.87 -27.36
C GLY A 56 -4.87 31.03 -27.61
N GLY A 57 -4.43 32.20 -28.12
CA GLY A 57 -3.01 32.45 -28.43
C GLY A 57 -2.15 32.78 -27.19
N ALA A 58 -2.73 33.45 -26.19
CA ALA A 58 -2.04 33.82 -24.96
C ALA A 58 -1.84 32.62 -24.01
N GLN A 59 -2.83 31.73 -23.91
CA GLN A 59 -2.72 30.50 -23.10
C GLN A 59 -1.67 29.53 -23.65
N ARG A 60 -1.55 29.40 -24.98
CA ARG A 60 -0.50 28.57 -25.61
C ARG A 60 0.91 29.13 -25.44
N ARG A 61 1.06 30.46 -25.28
CA ARG A 61 2.35 31.09 -24.94
C ARG A 61 2.69 30.98 -23.45
N ALA A 62 1.70 31.04 -22.56
CA ALA A 62 1.89 30.86 -21.12
C ALA A 62 2.32 29.43 -20.73
N LEU A 63 1.88 28.41 -21.48
CA LEU A 63 2.32 27.03 -21.30
C LEU A 63 3.77 26.77 -21.75
N ARG A 64 4.36 27.68 -22.55
CA ARG A 64 5.71 27.54 -23.13
C ARG A 64 6.79 28.28 -22.33
N ALA A 65 6.40 29.11 -21.38
CA ALA A 65 7.28 29.81 -20.45
C ALA A 65 7.07 29.26 -19.03
N VAL A 66 7.23 27.95 -18.85
CA VAL A 66 7.51 27.42 -17.51
C VAL A 66 8.90 27.95 -17.18
N PRO A 67 9.11 28.67 -16.07
CA PRO A 67 10.45 29.04 -15.64
C PRO A 67 11.30 27.77 -15.61
N GLU A 68 12.44 27.74 -16.28
CA GLU A 68 13.36 26.58 -16.35
C GLU A 68 13.52 25.91 -14.97
N ASP A 69 13.61 26.73 -13.92
CA ASP A 69 13.65 26.29 -12.52
C ASP A 69 12.44 25.43 -12.11
N ALA A 70 11.22 25.81 -12.48
CA ALA A 70 10.01 25.04 -12.17
C ALA A 70 9.97 23.68 -12.90
N ALA A 71 10.50 23.60 -14.12
CA ALA A 71 10.64 22.34 -14.84
C ALA A 71 11.70 21.43 -14.17
N VAL A 72 12.84 21.98 -13.79
CA VAL A 72 13.89 21.26 -13.04
C VAL A 72 13.37 20.78 -11.68
N HIS A 73 12.61 21.60 -10.96
CA HIS A 73 11.97 21.23 -9.70
C HIS A 73 10.92 20.12 -9.89
N ALA A 74 10.12 20.16 -10.97
CA ALA A 74 9.17 19.11 -11.29
C ALA A 74 9.87 17.77 -11.60
N VAL A 75 10.95 17.79 -12.38
CA VAL A 75 11.76 16.58 -12.66
C VAL A 75 12.37 16.01 -11.38
N LYS A 76 12.94 16.86 -10.51
CA LYS A 76 13.46 16.43 -9.19
C LYS A 76 12.36 15.79 -8.33
N LYS A 77 11.16 16.39 -8.28
CA LYS A 77 10.01 15.84 -7.57
C LYS A 77 9.62 14.46 -8.11
N THR A 78 9.52 14.31 -9.43
CA THR A 78 9.21 13.02 -10.07
C THR A 78 10.26 11.96 -9.77
N ARG A 79 11.55 12.31 -9.78
CA ARG A 79 12.63 11.39 -9.38
C ARG A 79 12.47 10.91 -7.94
N ARG A 80 12.17 11.84 -7.02
CA ARG A 80 11.91 11.51 -5.60
C ARG A 80 10.69 10.60 -5.43
N LEU A 81 9.58 10.88 -6.13
CA LEU A 81 8.38 10.05 -6.08
C LEU A 81 8.69 8.62 -6.57
N LYS A 82 9.33 8.48 -7.74
CA LYS A 82 9.75 7.16 -8.25
C LYS A 82 10.67 6.42 -7.28
N ALA A 83 11.56 7.12 -6.57
CA ALA A 83 12.43 6.52 -5.57
C ALA A 83 11.64 6.03 -4.34
N ASN A 84 10.70 6.83 -3.85
CA ASN A 84 9.84 6.46 -2.73
C ASN A 84 8.95 5.25 -3.06
N ASP A 85 8.41 5.20 -4.28
CA ASP A 85 7.60 4.06 -4.70
C ASP A 85 8.43 2.77 -4.73
N ARG A 86 9.65 2.81 -5.27
CA ARG A 86 10.56 1.65 -5.22
C ARG A 86 10.83 1.17 -3.79
N GLU A 87 11.05 2.10 -2.85
CA GLU A 87 11.31 1.74 -1.46
C GLU A 87 10.06 1.14 -0.79
N ARG A 88 8.86 1.65 -1.11
CA ARG A 88 7.60 1.03 -0.66
C ARG A 88 7.48 -0.39 -1.17
N ASN A 89 7.71 -0.63 -2.46
CA ASN A 89 7.69 -1.99 -3.03
C ASN A 89 8.72 -2.91 -2.35
N ARG A 90 9.94 -2.42 -2.10
CA ARG A 90 10.95 -3.17 -1.34
C ARG A 90 10.46 -3.54 0.05
N MET A 91 9.85 -2.59 0.77
CA MET A 91 9.29 -2.82 2.09
C MET A 91 8.09 -3.77 2.08
N HIS A 92 7.24 -3.74 1.05
CA HIS A 92 6.17 -4.72 0.86
C HIS A 92 6.75 -6.13 0.75
N HIS A 93 7.71 -6.37 -0.15
CA HIS A 93 8.35 -7.68 -0.30
C HIS A 93 9.00 -8.17 1.02
N LEU A 94 9.65 -7.27 1.77
CA LEU A 94 10.24 -7.60 3.06
C LEU A 94 9.17 -8.02 4.09
N ASN A 95 8.06 -7.30 4.15
CA ASN A 95 6.98 -7.61 5.07
C ASN A 95 6.28 -8.91 4.68
N ASP A 96 6.11 -9.18 3.38
CA ASP A 96 5.55 -10.44 2.89
C ASP A 96 6.41 -11.64 3.31
N ALA A 97 7.74 -11.52 3.20
CA ALA A 97 8.67 -12.53 3.69
C ALA A 97 8.59 -12.74 5.21
N LEU A 98 8.38 -11.66 5.98
CA LEU A 98 8.21 -11.75 7.43
C LEU A 98 6.87 -12.39 7.82
N ASP A 99 5.80 -12.12 7.06
CA ASP A 99 4.50 -12.77 7.25
C ASP A 99 4.57 -14.26 6.88
N ALA A 100 5.30 -14.62 5.82
CA ALA A 100 5.58 -16.01 5.49
C ALA A 100 6.37 -16.73 6.60
N LEU A 101 7.34 -16.05 7.22
CA LEU A 101 8.05 -16.57 8.38
C LEU A 101 7.08 -16.84 9.55
N ARG A 102 6.14 -15.92 9.85
CA ARG A 102 5.14 -16.15 10.90
C ARG A 102 4.28 -17.40 10.63
N GLY A 103 3.98 -17.68 9.37
CA GLY A 103 3.18 -18.84 8.96
C GLY A 103 3.85 -20.20 9.23
N VAL A 104 5.18 -20.24 9.35
CA VAL A 104 5.93 -21.47 9.66
C VAL A 104 6.29 -21.61 11.14
N LEU A 105 6.01 -20.59 11.96
CA LEU A 105 6.22 -20.67 13.39
C LEU A 105 5.08 -21.44 14.05
N PRO A 106 5.33 -22.18 15.15
CA PRO A 106 4.29 -22.88 15.89
C PRO A 106 3.12 -21.94 16.24
N ALA A 107 1.90 -22.41 15.96
CA ALA A 107 0.71 -21.56 15.87
C ALA A 107 0.33 -20.88 17.19
N PHE A 108 -0.08 -19.62 17.08
CA PHE A 108 -0.88 -18.91 18.07
C PHE A 108 -2.26 -18.67 17.45
N PRO A 109 -3.27 -19.50 17.76
CA PRO A 109 -4.56 -19.43 17.10
C PRO A 109 -5.33 -18.12 17.39
N ASP A 110 -5.05 -17.45 18.51
CA ASP A 110 -5.83 -16.31 19.00
C ASP A 110 -5.01 -15.03 19.31
N GLU A 111 -3.68 -15.05 19.15
CA GLU A 111 -2.86 -13.87 19.43
C GLU A 111 -2.80 -12.87 18.26
N THR A 112 -2.72 -11.60 18.64
CA THR A 112 -2.33 -10.50 17.75
C THR A 112 -1.01 -10.84 17.03
N LYS A 113 -0.90 -10.42 15.76
CA LYS A 113 0.31 -10.64 14.95
C LYS A 113 1.56 -10.23 15.74
N LEU A 114 2.48 -11.18 15.92
CA LEU A 114 3.77 -10.92 16.56
C LEU A 114 4.45 -9.70 15.94
N THR A 115 5.03 -8.84 16.78
CA THR A 115 5.85 -7.72 16.32
C THR A 115 7.08 -8.24 15.54
N LYS A 116 7.75 -7.36 14.79
CA LYS A 116 8.93 -7.75 13.99
C LYS A 116 10.03 -8.36 14.86
N ILE A 117 10.28 -7.77 16.03
CA ILE A 117 11.32 -8.25 16.94
C ILE A 117 10.94 -9.60 17.58
N GLU A 118 9.68 -9.77 17.99
CA GLU A 118 9.20 -11.03 18.54
C GLU A 118 9.28 -12.16 17.52
N THR A 119 8.86 -11.89 16.27
CA THR A 119 8.93 -12.86 15.18
C THR A 119 10.37 -13.37 14.98
N LEU A 120 11.35 -12.46 14.95
CA LEU A 120 12.76 -12.82 14.76
C LEU A 120 13.33 -13.61 15.94
N ARG A 121 13.01 -13.19 17.18
CA ARG A 121 13.44 -13.91 18.39
C ARG A 121 12.81 -15.29 18.46
N PHE A 122 11.53 -15.41 18.14
CA PHE A 122 10.83 -16.68 18.18
C PHE A 122 11.34 -17.65 17.11
N ALA A 123 11.58 -17.16 15.89
CA ALA A 123 12.20 -17.96 14.83
C ALA A 123 13.59 -18.51 15.22
N HIS A 124 14.44 -17.68 15.82
CA HIS A 124 15.75 -18.13 16.31
C HIS A 124 15.62 -19.25 17.34
N ASN A 125 14.77 -19.06 18.35
CA ASN A 125 14.54 -20.05 19.39
C ASN A 125 13.94 -21.35 18.83
N TYR A 126 13.07 -21.23 17.83
CA TYR A 126 12.45 -22.39 17.20
C TYR A 126 13.46 -23.23 16.43
N ILE A 127 14.33 -22.59 15.62
CA ILE A 127 15.44 -23.27 14.94
C ILE A 127 16.34 -23.98 15.97
N TRP A 128 16.69 -23.31 17.06
CA TRP A 128 17.50 -23.89 18.13
C TRP A 128 16.82 -25.12 18.76
N ALA A 129 15.54 -25.03 19.11
CA ALA A 129 14.80 -26.12 19.73
C ALA A 129 14.67 -27.35 18.81
N LEU A 130 14.41 -27.15 17.53
CA LEU A 130 14.37 -28.24 16.54
C LEU A 130 15.74 -28.90 16.38
N SER A 131 16.82 -28.09 16.32
CA SER A 131 18.19 -28.59 16.22
C SER A 131 18.56 -29.47 17.42
N GLU A 132 18.18 -29.03 18.62
CA GLU A 132 18.40 -29.77 19.86
C GLU A 132 17.56 -31.05 19.93
N THR A 133 16.32 -31.01 19.44
CA THR A 133 15.44 -32.19 19.37
C THR A 133 16.04 -33.29 18.49
N ILE A 134 16.60 -32.92 17.34
CA ILE A 134 17.29 -33.85 16.44
C ILE A 134 18.52 -34.44 17.13
N ARG A 135 19.36 -33.60 17.76
CA ARG A 135 20.56 -34.04 18.49
C ARG A 135 20.24 -35.05 19.59
N ILE A 136 19.17 -34.81 20.35
CA ILE A 136 18.71 -35.73 21.41
C ILE A 136 18.22 -37.04 20.80
N ALA A 137 17.46 -37.00 19.70
CA ALA A 137 16.97 -38.19 19.02
C ALA A 137 18.12 -39.06 18.50
N ASP A 138 19.16 -38.46 17.94
CA ASP A 138 20.35 -39.18 17.46
C ASP A 138 21.11 -39.86 18.61
N LEU A 139 21.23 -39.19 19.77
CA LEU A 139 21.83 -39.79 20.97
C LEU A 139 21.00 -40.95 21.51
N GLN A 140 19.67 -40.88 21.42
CA GLN A 140 18.78 -41.97 21.82
C GLN A 140 18.89 -43.17 20.87
N ALA A 141 19.03 -42.92 19.55
CA ALA A 141 19.24 -43.96 18.56
C ALA A 141 20.63 -44.63 18.68
N ALA A 142 21.63 -43.90 19.16
CA ALA A 142 22.97 -44.41 19.43
C ALA A 142 23.10 -45.13 20.79
N ARG A 143 22.06 -45.14 21.64
CA ARG A 143 22.06 -46.00 22.83
C ARG A 143 21.96 -47.44 22.34
N PRO A 144 22.94 -48.31 22.61
CA PRO A 144 22.75 -49.73 22.36
C PRO A 144 21.51 -50.15 23.13
N ALA A 145 20.56 -50.79 22.45
CA ALA A 145 19.46 -51.45 23.11
C ALA A 145 20.06 -52.31 24.22
N ASP A 146 19.76 -51.98 25.48
CA ASP A 146 20.26 -52.76 26.62
C ASP A 146 19.94 -54.23 26.36
N PRO A 147 20.92 -55.14 26.31
CA PRO A 147 20.68 -56.57 26.12
C PRO A 147 19.88 -57.19 27.29
N LEU A 148 19.54 -56.41 28.32
CA LEU A 148 18.93 -56.87 29.56
C LEU A 148 17.42 -56.62 29.67
N ARG A 149 16.70 -56.39 28.55
CA ARG A 149 15.23 -56.61 28.52
C ARG A 149 14.83 -58.04 28.15
N LEU A 150 15.72 -59.01 28.39
CA LEU A 150 15.39 -60.44 28.44
C LEU A 150 14.95 -60.83 29.87
N SER A 151 13.81 -60.34 30.33
CA SER A 151 13.10 -60.95 31.48
C SER A 151 11.62 -60.56 31.55
N GLU A 152 10.91 -60.59 30.42
CA GLU A 152 9.46 -60.82 30.50
C GLU A 152 9.22 -62.17 29.83
N ALA A 153 9.26 -63.23 30.64
CA ALA A 153 8.80 -64.53 30.19
C ALA A 153 7.29 -64.44 29.90
N PRO A 154 6.83 -64.72 28.67
CA PRO A 154 5.42 -64.99 28.48
C PRO A 154 5.15 -66.39 29.06
N SER A 155 4.48 -66.44 30.22
CA SER A 155 3.93 -67.67 30.78
C SER A 155 3.09 -68.40 29.71
N PRO A 156 3.29 -69.71 29.50
CA PRO A 156 2.53 -70.48 28.52
C PRO A 156 1.21 -70.93 29.16
N ALA A 157 0.12 -70.21 28.92
CA ALA A 157 -1.21 -70.79 29.08
C ALA A 157 -2.27 -70.08 28.23
N SER A 158 -2.81 -70.85 27.30
CA SER A 158 -4.17 -70.83 26.78
C SER A 158 -4.64 -69.71 25.85
N ASP A 159 -4.85 -70.18 24.61
CA ASP A 159 -6.08 -70.03 23.82
C ASP A 159 -6.44 -68.63 23.31
N SER A 160 -6.06 -68.36 22.07
CA SER A 160 -7.06 -68.31 20.99
C SER A 160 -6.42 -67.88 19.68
N ALA A 161 -6.70 -68.68 18.65
CA ALA A 161 -6.49 -68.33 17.26
C ALA A 161 -7.14 -66.97 16.94
N CYS A 162 -6.39 -66.09 16.28
CA CYS A 162 -6.95 -65.13 15.34
C CYS A 162 -5.97 -64.95 14.19
N SER A 163 -6.25 -65.70 13.14
CA SER A 163 -5.66 -65.60 11.81
C SER A 163 -5.96 -64.22 11.22
N TRP A 164 -4.92 -63.51 10.80
CA TRP A 164 -5.03 -62.56 9.70
C TRP A 164 -3.78 -62.68 8.83
N SER A 165 -3.78 -63.70 7.99
CA SER A 165 -2.82 -63.80 6.90
C SER A 165 -3.03 -62.68 5.87
N SER A 166 -1.92 -62.05 5.49
CA SER A 166 -1.54 -61.74 4.11
C SER A 166 -2.49 -60.91 3.24
N ARG A 167 -2.18 -59.61 3.11
CA ARG A 167 -2.25 -58.82 1.88
C ARG A 167 -1.12 -57.78 1.96
N GLY A 168 0.02 -57.95 1.31
CA GLY A 168 0.23 -57.81 -0.13
C GLY A 168 1.16 -56.61 -0.35
N SER A 169 2.41 -56.86 -0.75
CA SER A 169 3.37 -55.81 -1.12
C SER A 169 2.91 -55.05 -2.36
N PRO A 170 3.08 -53.72 -2.44
CA PRO A 170 3.21 -53.04 -3.72
C PRO A 170 4.70 -52.80 -4.01
N ALA A 171 5.19 -53.45 -5.07
CA ALA A 171 6.47 -53.13 -5.69
C ALA A 171 6.44 -51.70 -6.25
N TYR A 172 7.53 -50.98 -6.04
CA TYR A 172 7.76 -49.66 -6.61
C TYR A 172 7.93 -49.79 -8.14
N CYS A 173 7.25 -48.94 -8.90
CA CYS A 173 7.50 -48.76 -10.33
C CYS A 173 8.19 -47.41 -10.53
N SER A 174 9.49 -47.47 -10.85
CA SER A 174 10.24 -46.37 -11.47
C SER A 174 9.63 -46.05 -12.83
N SER A 175 9.19 -44.80 -13.05
CA SER A 175 9.14 -44.16 -14.37
C SER A 175 8.88 -42.66 -14.20
N GLY A 176 9.91 -41.85 -14.41
CA GLY A 176 9.76 -40.42 -14.70
C GLY A 176 9.90 -40.20 -16.22
N PRO A 177 9.23 -39.18 -16.76
CA PRO A 177 9.94 -38.34 -17.73
C PRO A 177 9.58 -36.84 -17.64
N GLY A 178 10.55 -36.00 -18.01
CA GLY A 178 10.29 -34.80 -18.82
C GLY A 178 10.41 -33.45 -18.13
N SER A 179 11.58 -32.82 -18.26
CA SER A 179 11.76 -31.36 -18.13
C SER A 179 11.25 -30.64 -19.39
N PRO A 180 10.65 -29.44 -19.29
CA PRO A 180 10.52 -28.54 -20.41
C PRO A 180 11.64 -27.48 -20.44
N SER A 181 11.98 -27.06 -21.66
CA SER A 181 12.90 -25.94 -21.99
C SER A 181 12.26 -24.59 -21.79
#